data_AF-A0A840C1N8-F1
#
_entry.id   AF-A0A840C1N8-F1
#
_cell.length_a   1.000
_cell.length_b   1.000
_cell.length_c   1.000
_cell.angle_alpha   90.00
_cell.angle_beta   90.00
_cell.angle_gamma   90.00
#
_symmetry.space_group_name_H-M   'P 1'
#
loop_
_entity.id
_entity.type
_entity.pdbx_description
1 polymer ?
#
loop_
_entity_poly.entity_id
_entity_poly.type
_entity_poly.pdbx_seq_one_letter_code
_entity_poly.pdbx_strand_id
1 'polypeptide(L)'
;MTRLVVTLKDNGSAYTGYRVELVEAPELVGSEKQVAWAKDIRAKALDEVADMVARAAQAHGMSVGPIRLDDPAEWIDETKAKAAALTEKLAGERALIKIFAQSGAKWWIDRRDLGLAALAKEVR
;
A
#
# COMPACT_ATOMS: atom_id res chain seq x y z
N MET A 1 -8.36 -5.47 12.25
CA MET A 1 -8.59 -4.05 11.88
C MET A 1 -7.81 -3.79 10.59
N THR A 2 -8.42 -3.24 9.54
CA THR A 2 -7.71 -3.08 8.26
C THR A 2 -6.42 -2.26 8.40
N ARG A 3 -5.32 -2.79 7.88
CA ARG A 3 -3.98 -2.20 7.96
C ARG A 3 -3.28 -2.22 6.61
N LEU A 4 -2.52 -1.16 6.34
CA LEU A 4 -1.56 -1.10 5.23
C LEU A 4 -0.16 -1.29 5.79
N VAL A 5 0.59 -2.22 5.21
CA VAL A 5 1.96 -2.57 5.63
C VAL A 5 2.90 -2.29 4.47
N VAL A 6 3.98 -1.55 4.74
CA VAL A 6 5.03 -1.32 3.76
C VAL A 6 6.09 -2.40 3.92
N THR A 7 6.28 -3.18 2.85
CA THR A 7 7.31 -4.21 2.75
C THR A 7 8.36 -3.82 1.71
N LEU A 8 9.50 -4.51 1.73
CA LEU A 8 10.54 -4.32 0.72
C LEU A 8 10.20 -5.15 -0.52
N LYS A 9 10.37 -4.57 -1.69
CA LYS A 9 10.22 -5.26 -2.97
C LYS A 9 11.47 -6.11 -3.22
N ASP A 10 11.38 -7.37 -2.83
CA ASP A 10 12.40 -8.41 -3.05
C ASP A 10 12.26 -9.04 -4.43
N ASN A 11 13.38 -9.18 -5.15
CA ASN A 11 13.46 -9.87 -6.43
C ASN A 11 14.27 -11.19 -6.38
N GLY A 12 14.63 -11.66 -5.18
CA GLY A 12 15.45 -12.84 -4.92
C GLY A 12 16.95 -12.56 -4.79
N SER A 13 17.40 -11.36 -5.15
CA SER A 13 18.83 -10.97 -5.08
C SER A 13 19.06 -9.59 -4.46
N ALA A 14 18.04 -8.74 -4.47
CA ALA A 14 18.09 -7.39 -3.93
C ALA A 14 16.70 -6.88 -3.53
N TYR A 15 16.68 -5.96 -2.58
CA TYR A 15 15.56 -5.05 -2.38
C TYR A 15 15.65 -3.91 -3.38
N THR A 16 14.57 -3.67 -4.12
CA THR A 16 14.53 -2.72 -5.25
C THR A 16 13.60 -1.54 -5.02
N GLY A 17 13.01 -1.45 -3.82
CA GLY A 17 12.06 -0.43 -3.45
C GLY A 17 11.06 -0.93 -2.42
N TYR A 18 9.89 -0.30 -2.40
CA TYR A 18 8.81 -0.63 -1.48
C TYR A 18 7.65 -1.30 -2.21
N ARG A 19 6.87 -2.07 -1.44
CA ARG A 19 5.54 -2.56 -1.78
C ARG A 19 4.60 -2.20 -0.62
N VAL A 20 3.32 -2.04 -0.94
CA VAL A 20 2.27 -1.89 0.07
C VAL A 20 1.39 -3.12 0.03
N GLU A 21 1.18 -3.71 1.20
CA GLU A 21 0.34 -4.87 1.39
C GLU A 21 -0.84 -4.52 2.28
N LEU A 22 -1.97 -5.12 1.94
CA LEU A 22 -3.21 -4.92 2.66
C LEU A 22 -3.45 -6.12 3.59
N VAL A 23 -3.49 -5.84 4.89
CA VAL A 23 -3.59 -6.84 5.95
C VAL A 23 -4.90 -6.64 6.72
N GLU A 24 -5.57 -7.73 7.10
CA GLU A 24 -6.85 -7.70 7.86
C GLU A 24 -7.95 -6.86 7.19
N ALA A 25 -7.93 -6.84 5.86
CA ALA A 25 -8.95 -6.24 5.03
C ALA A 25 -10.24 -7.05 5.06
N PRO A 26 -11.43 -6.41 5.09
CA PRO A 26 -12.66 -7.15 4.92
C PRO A 26 -12.73 -7.77 3.53
N GLU A 27 -13.39 -8.93 3.47
CA GLU A 27 -13.77 -9.56 2.21
C GLU A 27 -14.74 -8.65 1.44
N LEU A 28 -14.65 -8.71 0.12
CA LEU A 28 -15.52 -7.94 -0.75
C LEU A 28 -16.86 -8.66 -0.92
N VAL A 29 -17.95 -7.91 -0.73
CA VAL A 29 -19.33 -8.41 -0.80
C VAL A 29 -20.02 -7.87 -2.05
N GLY A 30 -20.63 -8.78 -2.83
CA GLY A 30 -21.33 -8.49 -4.08
C GLY A 30 -21.50 -9.76 -4.91
N SER A 31 -21.94 -9.63 -6.16
CA SER A 31 -21.89 -10.77 -7.10
C SER A 31 -20.45 -11.14 -7.43
N GLU A 32 -20.20 -12.37 -7.86
CA GLU A 32 -18.85 -12.83 -8.23
C GLU A 32 -18.14 -11.89 -9.22
N LYS A 33 -18.87 -11.44 -10.24
CA LYS A 33 -18.37 -10.47 -11.24
C LYS A 33 -18.04 -9.11 -10.61
N GLN A 34 -18.88 -8.62 -9.69
CA GLN A 34 -18.62 -7.36 -8.99
C GLN A 34 -17.41 -7.49 -8.08
N VAL A 35 -17.29 -8.60 -7.35
CA VAL A 35 -16.15 -8.88 -6.47
C VAL A 35 -14.85 -8.94 -7.27
N ALA A 36 -14.83 -9.65 -8.40
CA ALA A 36 -13.66 -9.70 -9.28
C ALA A 36 -13.23 -8.29 -9.72
N TRP A 37 -14.17 -7.48 -10.21
CA TRP A 37 -13.87 -6.12 -10.64
C TRP A 37 -13.40 -5.22 -9.49
N ALA A 38 -14.04 -5.33 -8.32
CA ALA A 38 -13.65 -4.57 -7.15
C ALA A 38 -12.24 -4.97 -6.64
N LYS A 39 -11.82 -6.24 -6.78
CA LYS A 39 -10.44 -6.65 -6.50
C LYS A 39 -9.45 -5.94 -7.41
N ASP A 40 -9.73 -5.84 -8.71
CA ASP A 40 -8.86 -5.15 -9.66
C ASP A 40 -8.75 -3.65 -9.35
N ILE A 41 -9.86 -3.01 -9.02
CA ILE A 41 -9.88 -1.59 -8.63
C ILE A 41 -9.10 -1.36 -7.34
N ARG A 42 -9.31 -2.23 -6.34
CA ARG A 42 -8.60 -2.16 -5.05
C ARG A 42 -7.10 -2.39 -5.22
N ALA A 43 -6.70 -3.29 -6.11
CA ALA A 43 -5.29 -3.53 -6.44
C ALA A 43 -4.65 -2.27 -7.05
N LYS A 44 -5.30 -1.63 -8.02
CA LYS A 44 -4.83 -0.34 -8.58
C LYS A 44 -4.72 0.76 -7.54
N ALA A 45 -5.69 0.85 -6.62
CA ALA A 45 -5.62 1.80 -5.52
C ALA A 45 -4.44 1.51 -4.58
N LEU A 46 -4.08 0.24 -4.35
CA LEU A 46 -2.87 -0.12 -3.59
C LEU A 46 -1.59 0.27 -4.33
N ASP A 47 -1.55 0.13 -5.66
CA ASP A 47 -0.42 0.60 -6.46
C ASP A 47 -0.25 2.13 -6.35
N GLU A 48 -1.34 2.90 -6.36
CA GLU A 48 -1.28 4.34 -6.09
C GLU A 48 -0.74 4.67 -4.69
N VAL A 49 -1.09 3.86 -3.66
CA VAL A 49 -0.50 4.04 -2.32
C VAL A 49 0.98 3.72 -2.34
N ALA A 50 1.41 2.67 -3.07
CA ALA A 50 2.82 2.32 -3.19
C ALA A 50 3.63 3.45 -3.87
N ASP A 51 3.07 4.08 -4.91
CA ASP A 51 3.67 5.26 -5.54
C ASP A 51 3.76 6.44 -4.58
N MET A 52 2.73 6.68 -3.78
CA MET A 52 2.72 7.71 -2.73
C MET A 52 3.83 7.45 -1.69
N VAL A 53 3.96 6.20 -1.24
CA VAL A 53 5.01 5.78 -0.29
C VAL A 53 6.40 5.96 -0.91
N ALA A 54 6.61 5.57 -2.17
CA ALA A 54 7.88 5.73 -2.85
C ALA A 54 8.29 7.21 -2.95
N ARG A 55 7.35 8.08 -3.31
CA ARG A 55 7.57 9.55 -3.37
C ARG A 55 7.88 10.13 -1.99
N ALA A 56 7.12 9.75 -0.97
CA ALA A 56 7.36 10.19 0.40
C ALA A 56 8.74 9.71 0.90
N ALA A 57 9.10 8.47 0.59
CA ALA A 57 10.40 7.93 0.94
C ALA A 57 11.54 8.73 0.29
N GLN A 58 11.44 9.04 -1.01
CA GLN A 58 12.40 9.90 -1.70
C GLN A 58 12.50 11.29 -1.06
N ALA A 59 11.37 11.95 -0.80
CA ALA A 59 11.34 13.29 -0.22
C ALA A 59 11.95 13.37 1.20
N HIS A 60 11.95 12.25 1.93
CA HIS A 60 12.48 12.15 3.29
C HIS A 60 13.85 11.46 3.38
N GLY A 61 14.54 11.23 2.26
CA GLY A 61 15.84 10.53 2.25
C GLY A 61 15.76 9.06 2.66
N MET A 62 14.56 8.49 2.66
CA MET A 62 14.27 7.07 2.94
C MET A 62 14.16 6.25 1.64
N SER A 63 14.60 6.76 0.49
CA SER A 63 14.55 5.98 -0.74
C SER A 63 15.39 4.71 -0.62
N VAL A 64 14.84 3.59 -1.08
CA VAL A 64 15.55 2.32 -1.20
C VAL A 64 15.93 2.15 -2.66
N GLY A 65 17.23 2.30 -2.94
CA GLY A 65 17.84 1.85 -4.19
C GLY A 65 18.02 0.32 -4.19
N PRO A 66 18.74 -0.25 -5.17
CA PRO A 66 19.09 -1.66 -5.12
C PRO A 66 20.04 -1.92 -3.93
N ILE A 67 19.52 -2.53 -2.86
CA ILE A 67 20.32 -3.09 -1.76
C ILE A 67 20.36 -4.59 -1.98
N ARG A 68 21.55 -5.14 -2.19
CA ARG A 68 21.69 -6.57 -2.44
C ARG A 68 21.51 -7.35 -1.14
N LEU A 69 21.02 -8.58 -1.24
CA LEU A 69 20.81 -9.42 -0.06
C LEU A 69 22.14 -9.96 0.52
N ASP A 70 23.24 -9.83 -0.22
CA ASP A 70 24.61 -10.11 0.20
C ASP A 70 25.38 -8.87 0.70
N ASP A 71 24.73 -7.69 0.75
CA ASP A 71 25.30 -6.48 1.36
C ASP A 71 25.42 -6.63 2.89
N PRO A 72 26.19 -5.75 3.57
CA PRO A 72 26.31 -5.78 5.03
C PRO A 72 24.95 -5.82 5.74
N ALA A 73 24.83 -6.68 6.76
CA ALA A 73 23.58 -6.90 7.48
C ALA A 73 23.00 -5.61 8.08
N GLU A 74 23.88 -4.70 8.55
CA GLU A 74 23.51 -3.37 9.02
C GLU A 74 22.76 -2.53 7.97
N TRP A 75 23.14 -2.59 6.70
CA TRP A 75 22.48 -1.84 5.62
C TRP A 75 21.12 -2.45 5.28
N ILE A 76 21.04 -3.79 5.33
CA ILE A 76 19.79 -4.53 5.20
C ILE A 76 18.82 -4.18 6.33
N ASP A 77 19.31 -4.15 7.57
CA ASP A 77 18.50 -3.84 8.75
C ASP A 77 18.05 -2.38 8.77
N GLU A 78 18.91 -1.43 8.36
CA GLU A 78 18.52 -0.04 8.15
C GLU A 78 17.40 0.07 7.09
N THR A 79 17.51 -0.69 5.99
CA THR A 79 16.51 -0.73 4.92
C THR A 79 15.17 -1.27 5.41
N LYS A 80 15.19 -2.33 6.22
CA LYS A 80 13.99 -2.87 6.89
C LYS A 80 13.39 -1.86 7.88
N ALA A 81 14.23 -1.16 8.64
CA ALA A 81 13.78 -0.13 9.58
C ALA A 81 13.08 1.04 8.85
N LYS A 82 13.57 1.45 7.68
CA LYS A 82 12.89 2.45 6.84
C LYS A 82 11.49 1.97 6.39
N ALA A 83 11.35 0.71 5.99
CA ALA A 83 10.04 0.13 5.65
C ALA A 83 9.09 0.11 6.86
N ALA A 84 9.58 -0.25 8.04
CA ALA A 84 8.80 -0.21 9.27
C ALA A 84 8.35 1.22 9.62
N ALA A 85 9.22 2.23 9.48
CA ALA A 85 8.87 3.63 9.71
C ALA A 85 7.78 4.13 8.74
N LEU A 86 7.84 3.72 7.46
CA LEU A 86 6.80 4.05 6.48
C LEU A 86 5.47 3.35 6.79
N THR A 87 5.52 2.12 7.32
CA THR A 87 4.33 1.42 7.83
C THR A 87 3.65 2.20 8.94
N GLU A 88 4.41 2.71 9.91
CA GLU A 88 3.85 3.50 11.02
C GLU A 88 3.26 4.83 10.52
N LYS A 89 3.87 5.46 9.51
CA LYS A 89 3.26 6.63 8.85
C LYS A 89 1.91 6.28 8.21
N LEU A 90 1.82 5.18 7.44
CA LEU A 90 0.55 4.74 6.86
C LEU A 90 -0.49 4.34 7.91
N ALA A 91 -0.08 3.80 9.05
CA ALA A 91 -1.00 3.49 10.15
C ALA A 91 -1.68 4.74 10.73
N GLY A 92 -1.03 5.91 10.63
CA GLY A 92 -1.61 7.21 10.96
C GLY A 92 -2.61 7.74 9.92
N GLU A 93 -2.58 7.24 8.68
CA GLU A 93 -3.41 7.69 7.56
C GLU A 93 -4.82 7.10 7.63
N ARG A 94 -5.64 7.63 8.55
CA ARG A 94 -7.02 7.16 8.80
C ARG A 94 -7.88 7.11 7.54
N ALA A 95 -7.69 8.05 6.61
CA ALA A 95 -8.44 8.06 5.36
C ALA A 95 -8.14 6.82 4.50
N LEU A 96 -6.87 6.46 4.34
CA LEU A 96 -6.48 5.25 3.61
C LEU A 96 -7.05 4.00 4.27
N ILE A 97 -6.95 3.90 5.60
CA ILE A 97 -7.53 2.78 6.35
C ILE A 97 -9.04 2.67 6.08
N LYS A 98 -9.77 3.78 6.11
CA LYS A 98 -11.22 3.80 5.84
C LYS A 98 -11.57 3.46 4.39
N ILE A 99 -10.76 3.87 3.41
CA ILE A 99 -10.91 3.47 2.00
C ILE A 99 -10.78 1.95 1.89
N PHE A 100 -9.70 1.38 2.43
CA PHE A 100 -9.47 -0.06 2.30
C PHE A 100 -10.34 -0.91 3.24
N ALA A 101 -11.02 -0.31 4.22
CA ALA A 101 -12.05 -0.97 5.02
C ALA A 101 -13.41 -1.10 4.29
N GLN A 102 -13.55 -0.58 3.07
CA GLN A 102 -14.79 -0.73 2.29
C GLN A 102 -14.93 -2.16 1.76
N SER A 103 -15.94 -2.87 2.26
CA SER A 103 -16.27 -4.25 1.85
C SER A 103 -17.22 -4.31 0.65
N GLY A 104 -18.01 -3.28 0.37
CA GLY A 104 -18.99 -3.31 -0.72
C GLY A 104 -18.32 -3.25 -2.10
N ALA A 105 -18.46 -4.30 -2.92
CA ALA A 105 -17.91 -4.31 -4.28
C ALA A 105 -18.49 -3.16 -5.13
N LYS A 106 -19.77 -2.84 -4.96
CA LYS A 106 -20.43 -1.70 -5.62
C LYS A 106 -19.76 -0.36 -5.29
N TRP A 107 -19.32 -0.16 -4.04
CA TRP A 107 -18.68 1.09 -3.62
C TRP A 107 -17.42 1.38 -4.44
N TRP A 108 -16.59 0.34 -4.63
CA TRP A 108 -15.37 0.39 -5.46
C TRP A 108 -15.70 0.64 -6.93
N ILE A 109 -16.70 -0.06 -7.48
CA ILE A 109 -17.09 0.06 -8.89
C ILE A 109 -17.61 1.46 -9.22
N ASP A 110 -18.45 2.03 -8.33
CA ASP A 110 -19.03 3.36 -8.52
C ASP A 110 -17.96 4.47 -8.47
N ARG A 111 -16.79 4.19 -7.87
CA ARG A 111 -15.69 5.15 -7.64
C ARG A 111 -14.40 4.81 -8.38
N ARG A 112 -14.46 3.85 -9.30
CA ARG A 112 -13.29 3.32 -10.03
C ARG A 112 -12.48 4.38 -10.78
N ASP A 113 -13.11 5.52 -11.10
CA ASP A 113 -12.52 6.63 -11.84
C ASP A 113 -11.97 7.73 -10.91
N LEU A 114 -12.06 7.54 -9.58
CA LEU A 114 -11.54 8.46 -8.57
C LEU A 114 -10.15 8.04 -8.11
N GLY A 115 -9.22 8.99 -8.01
CA GLY A 115 -7.93 8.78 -7.35
C GLY A 115 -8.03 8.82 -5.82
N LEU A 116 -6.97 8.36 -5.13
CA LEU A 116 -6.92 8.27 -3.66
C LEU A 116 -7.32 9.57 -2.93
N ALA A 117 -6.92 10.73 -3.44
CA ALA A 117 -7.27 12.02 -2.82
C ALA A 117 -8.77 12.33 -2.85
N ALA A 118 -9.49 11.90 -3.89
CA ALA A 118 -10.94 12.06 -3.99
C ALA A 118 -11.64 11.04 -3.09
N LEU A 119 -11.19 9.78 -3.10
CA LEU A 119 -11.69 8.73 -2.19
C LEU A 119 -11.52 9.12 -0.72
N ALA A 120 -10.37 9.71 -0.36
CA ALA A 120 -10.06 10.15 1.00
C ALA A 120 -11.03 11.24 1.49
N LYS A 121 -11.54 12.09 0.60
CA LYS A 121 -12.56 13.09 0.93
C LYS A 121 -13.92 12.47 1.21
N GLU A 122 -14.27 11.39 0.51
CA GLU A 122 -15.57 10.71 0.68
C GLU A 122 -15.65 9.89 1.95
N VAL A 123 -14.54 9.31 2.41
CA VAL A 123 -14.50 8.52 3.65
C VAL A 123 -14.18 9.36 4.89
N ARG A 124 -13.95 10.67 4.72
CA ARG A 124 -13.44 11.54 5.79
C ARG A 124 -14.42 11.65 6.95
#